data_AF-A0A076I059-F1
#
_entry.id   AF-A0A076I059-F1
#
_cell.length_a   1.000
_cell.length_b   1.000
_cell.length_c   1.000
_cell.angle_alpha   90.00
_cell.angle_beta   90.00
_cell.angle_gamma   90.00
#
_symmetry.space_group_name_H-M   'P 1'
#
loop_
_entity.id
_entity.type
_entity.pdbx_description
1 polymer ?
#
loop_
_entity_poly.entity_id
_entity_poly.type
_entity_poly.pdbx_seq_one_letter_code
_entity_poly.pdbx_strand_id
1 'polypeptide(L)'
;MTTFPLVSGALALAHLAIAGWVLRWLWQRYRPGSATAPASIVAEGTIVALETDAQRWLEEFPVVRFQGRQGQWLTLRCHRKCRAARFITGQKVTVRYPAPAPEQFVILSRLGLLLR
;
A
#
# COMPACT_ATOMS: atom_id res chain seq x y z
N MET A 1 28.56 39.67 51.68
CA MET A 1 28.53 39.73 50.21
C MET A 1 28.39 38.30 49.69
N THR A 2 27.21 37.94 49.21
CA THR A 2 26.82 36.58 48.81
C THR A 2 26.84 36.45 47.29
N THR A 3 27.78 35.68 46.76
CA THR A 3 27.94 35.39 45.32
C THR A 3 27.71 33.90 45.05
N PHE A 4 26.46 33.49 44.88
CA PHE A 4 26.10 32.26 44.17
C PHE A 4 24.73 32.51 43.53
N PRO A 5 24.64 32.57 42.18
CA PRO A 5 24.03 31.45 41.47
C PRO A 5 24.48 31.37 40.00
N LEU A 6 25.70 30.92 39.70
CA LEU A 6 26.13 30.71 38.30
C LEU A 6 26.19 29.22 37.92
N VAL A 7 26.18 28.31 38.90
CA VAL A 7 26.36 26.87 38.66
C VAL A 7 25.03 26.18 38.28
N SER A 8 23.89 26.67 38.79
CA SER A 8 22.57 26.05 38.53
C SER A 8 22.07 26.22 37.09
N GLY A 9 22.41 27.32 36.42
CA GLY A 9 21.99 27.57 35.04
C GLY A 9 22.70 26.66 34.03
N ALA A 10 24.01 26.43 34.22
CA ALA A 10 24.81 25.56 33.35
C ALA A 10 24.35 24.09 33.43
N LEU A 11 23.96 23.63 34.63
CA LEU A 11 23.43 22.28 34.81
C LEU A 11 22.09 22.10 34.10
N ALA A 12 21.19 23.09 34.17
CA ALA A 12 19.89 23.03 33.51
C ALA A 12 20.01 22.98 31.98
N LEU A 13 20.95 23.74 31.40
CA LEU A 13 21.23 23.74 29.97
C LEU A 13 21.81 22.39 29.49
N ALA A 14 22.65 21.75 30.30
CA ALA A 14 23.18 20.42 30.00
C ALA A 14 22.07 19.34 29.97
N HIS A 15 21.12 19.39 30.91
CA HIS A 15 19.99 18.45 30.92
C HIS A 15 19.08 18.63 29.70
N LEU A 16 18.83 19.86 29.27
CA LEU A 16 18.04 20.13 28.06
C LEU A 16 18.76 19.67 26.78
N ALA A 17 20.08 19.83 26.72
CA ALA A 17 20.87 19.34 25.60
C ALA A 17 20.85 17.80 25.50
N ILE A 18 20.98 17.11 26.64
CA ILE A 18 20.89 15.64 26.69
C ILE A 18 19.48 15.18 26.32
N ALA A 19 18.43 15.81 26.87
CA ALA A 19 17.05 15.48 26.53
C ALA A 19 16.77 15.67 25.03
N GLY A 20 17.23 16.77 24.44
CA GLY A 20 17.13 17.01 22.99
C GLY A 20 17.91 15.98 22.17
N TRP A 21 19.10 15.58 22.63
CA TRP A 21 19.91 14.57 21.95
C TRP A 21 19.28 13.17 22.02
N VAL A 22 18.74 12.78 23.19
CA VAL A 22 17.99 11.53 23.39
C VAL A 22 16.70 11.53 22.57
N LEU A 23 15.95 12.63 22.55
CA LEU A 23 14.74 12.76 21.75
C LEU A 23 15.05 12.65 20.25
N ARG A 24 16.13 13.29 19.79
CA ARG A 24 16.60 13.18 18.39
C ARG A 24 17.08 11.78 18.06
N TRP A 25 17.80 11.12 18.97
CA TRP A 25 18.25 9.74 18.80
C TRP A 25 17.07 8.76 18.77
N LEU A 26 16.09 8.94 19.67
CA LEU A 26 14.83 8.21 19.65
C LEU A 26 14.10 8.47 18.34
N TRP A 27 14.02 9.71 17.85
CA TRP A 27 13.36 10.02 16.58
C TRP A 27 14.10 9.44 15.36
N GLN A 28 15.42 9.28 15.43
CA GLN A 28 16.19 8.58 14.38
C GLN A 28 15.98 7.07 14.41
N ARG A 29 15.87 6.44 15.59
CA ARG A 29 15.52 5.02 15.74
C ARG A 29 14.06 4.73 15.43
N TYR A 30 13.20 5.66 15.81
CA TYR A 30 11.77 5.66 15.55
C TYR A 30 11.44 6.43 14.27
N ARG A 31 12.40 6.51 13.32
CA ARG A 31 12.00 6.64 11.92
C ARG A 31 11.07 5.46 11.72
N PRO A 32 9.75 5.66 11.54
CA PRO A 32 8.90 4.57 11.12
C PRO A 32 9.61 4.07 9.88
N GLY A 33 10.11 2.84 9.95
CA GLY A 33 10.85 2.25 8.85
C GLY A 33 10.03 2.61 7.64
N SER A 34 10.66 3.31 6.70
CA SER A 34 10.14 3.45 5.35
C SER A 34 9.98 2.00 4.92
N ALA A 35 8.83 1.43 5.26
CA ALA A 35 8.45 0.08 4.94
C ALA A 35 8.49 0.18 3.44
N THR A 36 9.57 -0.36 2.88
CA THR A 36 9.88 -0.33 1.47
C THR A 36 8.62 -0.89 0.87
N ALA A 37 7.76 -0.01 0.32
CA ALA A 37 6.42 -0.41 -0.05
C ALA A 37 6.64 -1.60 -0.99
N PRO A 38 6.07 -2.78 -0.67
CA PRO A 38 6.46 -4.01 -1.34
C PRO A 38 6.38 -3.77 -2.82
N ALA A 39 7.50 -4.02 -3.53
CA ALA A 39 7.65 -3.68 -4.93
C ALA A 39 6.41 -4.20 -5.68
N SER A 40 5.56 -3.27 -6.08
CA SER A 40 4.29 -3.62 -6.71
C SER A 40 4.57 -3.91 -8.18
N ILE A 41 4.12 -5.05 -8.64
CA ILE A 41 4.28 -5.51 -10.00
C ILE A 41 3.05 -5.11 -10.78
N VAL A 42 3.26 -4.64 -12.00
CA VAL A 42 2.18 -4.33 -12.95
C VAL A 42 2.17 -5.42 -14.01
N ALA A 43 1.00 -6.00 -14.28
CA ALA A 43 0.80 -7.02 -15.30
C ALA A 43 -0.46 -6.73 -16.10
N GLU A 44 -0.49 -7.20 -17.35
CA GLU A 44 -1.72 -7.23 -18.14
C GLU A 44 -2.51 -8.50 -17.81
N GLY A 45 -3.82 -8.34 -17.69
CA GLY A 45 -4.76 -9.42 -17.42
C GLY A 45 -6.03 -9.30 -18.25
N THR A 46 -6.80 -10.38 -18.25
CA THR A 46 -8.10 -10.46 -18.91
C THR A 46 -9.15 -10.90 -17.90
N ILE A 47 -10.31 -10.27 -17.91
CA ILE A 47 -11.44 -10.68 -17.08
C ILE A 47 -12.01 -11.96 -17.67
N VAL A 48 -12.00 -13.06 -16.92
CA VAL A 48 -12.46 -14.37 -17.39
C VAL A 48 -13.87 -14.71 -16.90
N ALA A 49 -14.30 -14.11 -15.79
CA ALA A 49 -15.63 -14.29 -15.25
C ALA A 49 -16.03 -13.11 -14.36
N LEU A 50 -17.32 -12.98 -14.10
CA LEU A 50 -17.89 -12.11 -13.08
C LEU A 50 -18.61 -13.01 -12.08
N GLU A 51 -18.14 -13.00 -10.83
CA GLU A 51 -18.77 -13.75 -9.75
C GLU A 51 -19.63 -12.82 -8.91
N THR A 52 -20.91 -13.16 -8.76
CA THR A 52 -21.79 -12.48 -7.80
C THR A 52 -21.58 -13.07 -6.42
N ASP A 53 -21.37 -12.24 -5.41
CA ASP A 53 -21.38 -12.71 -4.02
C ASP A 53 -22.83 -12.92 -3.58
N ALA A 54 -23.19 -14.15 -3.22
CA ALA A 54 -24.54 -14.50 -2.77
C ALA A 54 -24.99 -13.71 -1.53
N GLN A 55 -24.06 -13.07 -0.81
CA GLN A 55 -24.37 -12.21 0.32
C GLN A 55 -24.57 -10.73 -0.07
N ARG A 56 -24.15 -10.35 -1.29
CA ARG A 56 -24.27 -9.01 -1.85
C ARG A 56 -24.71 -9.10 -3.30
N TRP A 57 -26.01 -9.31 -3.49
CA TRP A 57 -26.66 -9.59 -4.77
C TRP A 57 -26.47 -8.49 -5.83
N LEU A 58 -25.95 -7.33 -5.42
CA LEU A 58 -25.69 -6.16 -6.25
C LEU A 58 -24.19 -5.92 -6.53
N GLU A 59 -23.28 -6.73 -5.97
CA GLU A 59 -21.84 -6.60 -6.19
C GLU A 59 -21.30 -7.77 -7.04
N GLU A 60 -20.88 -7.45 -8.26
CA GLU A 60 -20.14 -8.37 -9.13
C GLU A 60 -18.63 -8.21 -8.88
N PHE A 61 -17.95 -9.33 -8.71
CA PHE A 61 -16.52 -9.39 -8.50
C PHE A 61 -15.84 -9.96 -9.75
N PRO A 62 -14.99 -9.18 -10.44
CA PRO A 62 -14.29 -9.67 -11.61
C PRO A 62 -13.24 -10.70 -11.22
N VAL A 63 -13.23 -11.81 -11.92
CA VAL A 63 -12.16 -12.81 -11.90
C VAL A 63 -11.20 -12.47 -13.02
N VAL A 64 -9.94 -12.19 -12.69
CA VAL A 64 -8.92 -11.75 -13.65
C VAL A 64 -7.87 -12.83 -13.80
N ARG A 65 -7.55 -13.16 -15.05
CA ARG A 65 -6.42 -14.02 -15.40
C ARG A 65 -5.26 -13.17 -15.91
N PHE A 66 -4.11 -13.25 -15.28
CA PHE A 66 -2.91 -12.48 -15.66
C PHE A 66 -1.64 -13.33 -15.49
N GLN A 67 -0.56 -12.90 -16.15
CA GLN A 67 0.74 -13.57 -16.03
C GLN A 67 1.54 -12.97 -14.87
N GLY A 68 1.94 -13.82 -13.94
CA GLY A 68 2.80 -13.49 -12.81
C GLY A 68 4.26 -13.29 -13.22
N ARG A 69 5.08 -12.75 -12.32
CA ARG A 69 6.50 -12.45 -12.57
C ARG A 69 7.34 -13.69 -12.93
N GLN A 70 6.96 -14.87 -12.48
CA GLN A 70 7.68 -16.12 -12.78
C GLN A 70 7.13 -16.80 -14.06
N GLY A 71 6.29 -16.09 -14.84
CA GLY A 71 5.67 -16.61 -16.06
C GLY A 71 4.43 -17.48 -15.80
N GLN A 72 4.04 -17.68 -14.55
CA GLN A 72 2.87 -18.47 -14.16
C GLN A 72 1.55 -17.73 -14.48
N TRP A 73 0.53 -18.46 -14.91
CA TRP A 73 -0.81 -17.90 -15.07
C TRP A 73 -1.55 -17.93 -13.73
N LEU A 74 -2.00 -16.77 -13.26
CA LEU A 74 -2.80 -16.62 -12.05
C LEU A 74 -4.22 -16.23 -12.44
N THR A 75 -5.21 -16.89 -11.85
CA THR A 75 -6.63 -16.55 -11.99
C THR A 75 -7.17 -16.22 -10.63
N LEU A 76 -7.41 -14.93 -10.38
CA LEU A 76 -7.72 -14.42 -9.05
C LEU A 76 -8.94 -13.52 -9.11
N ARG A 77 -9.80 -13.64 -8.09
CA ARG A 77 -10.97 -12.79 -7.90
C ARG A 77 -10.56 -11.46 -7.29
N CYS A 78 -11.03 -10.34 -7.83
CA CYS A 78 -10.70 -9.06 -7.21
C CYS A 78 -11.34 -8.95 -5.82
N HIS A 79 -10.53 -8.54 -4.85
CA HIS A 79 -10.98 -8.30 -3.49
C HIS A 79 -11.97 -7.12 -3.42
N ARG A 80 -12.79 -7.09 -2.36
CA ARG A 80 -13.85 -6.11 -2.03
C ARG A 80 -13.54 -4.61 -2.21
N LYS A 81 -12.28 -4.24 -2.46
CA LYS A 81 -11.82 -2.86 -2.70
C LYS A 81 -11.88 -2.45 -4.18
N CYS A 82 -12.12 -3.37 -5.13
CA CYS A 82 -12.40 -3.04 -6.54
C CYS A 82 -13.82 -2.46 -6.70
N ARG A 83 -14.07 -1.26 -6.15
CA ARG A 83 -15.41 -0.65 -6.07
C ARG A 83 -15.86 0.09 -7.34
N ALA A 84 -15.07 0.14 -8.41
CA ALA A 84 -15.09 1.29 -9.30
C ALA A 84 -15.39 1.05 -10.79
N ALA A 85 -15.65 -0.16 -11.28
CA ALA A 85 -16.00 -0.33 -12.69
C ALA A 85 -16.98 -1.47 -12.92
N ARG A 86 -17.98 -1.23 -13.80
CA ARG A 86 -18.66 -2.32 -14.51
C ARG A 86 -17.61 -3.01 -15.37
N PHE A 87 -17.31 -4.25 -15.01
CA PHE A 87 -16.35 -5.08 -15.72
C PHE A 87 -17.10 -5.95 -16.73
N ILE A 88 -16.44 -6.28 -17.84
CA ILE A 88 -17.02 -7.15 -18.86
C ILE A 88 -16.09 -8.36 -19.05
N THR A 89 -16.66 -9.55 -19.13
CA THR A 89 -15.90 -10.75 -19.49
C THR A 89 -15.20 -10.57 -20.83
N GLY A 90 -13.91 -10.91 -20.91
CA GLY A 90 -13.06 -10.69 -22.08
C GLY A 90 -12.35 -9.32 -22.10
N GLN A 91 -12.68 -8.40 -21.19
CA GLN A 91 -12.03 -7.10 -21.10
C GLN A 91 -10.56 -7.25 -20.69
N LYS A 92 -9.67 -6.57 -21.42
CA LYS A 92 -8.26 -6.43 -21.03
C LYS A 92 -8.13 -5.36 -19.95
N VAL A 93 -7.39 -5.68 -18.91
CA VAL A 93 -7.17 -4.81 -17.75
C VAL A 93 -5.71 -4.79 -17.35
N THR A 94 -5.30 -3.69 -16.71
CA THR A 94 -3.99 -3.62 -16.04
C THR A 94 -4.18 -3.94 -14.58
N VAL A 95 -3.41 -4.90 -14.08
CA VAL A 95 -3.43 -5.38 -12.70
C VAL A 95 -2.15 -4.93 -12.01
N ARG A 96 -2.28 -4.42 -10.79
CA ARG A 96 -1.15 -4.14 -9.91
C ARG A 96 -1.27 -4.98 -8.65
N TYR A 97 -0.21 -5.70 -8.31
CA TYR A 97 -0.19 -6.58 -7.15
C TYR A 97 1.15 -6.51 -6.42
N PRO A 98 1.19 -6.72 -5.10
CA PRO A 98 2.44 -6.83 -4.37
C PRO A 98 3.10 -8.17 -4.69
N ALA A 99 4.41 -8.16 -5.00
CA ALA A 99 5.17 -9.38 -5.29
C ALA A 99 5.00 -10.54 -4.28
N PRO A 100 4.98 -10.30 -2.95
CA PRO A 100 4.80 -11.39 -1.98
C PRO A 100 3.36 -11.90 -1.85
N ALA A 101 2.36 -11.20 -2.40
CA ALA A 101 0.93 -11.52 -2.20
C ALA A 101 0.10 -11.18 -3.45
N PRO A 102 0.24 -11.93 -4.56
CA PRO A 102 -0.44 -11.64 -5.81
C PRO A 102 -1.99 -11.65 -5.71
N GLU A 103 -2.55 -12.32 -4.71
CA GLU A 103 -3.97 -12.31 -4.37
C GLU A 103 -4.48 -10.93 -3.92
N GLN A 104 -3.60 -10.06 -3.42
CA GLN A 104 -3.93 -8.70 -3.01
C GLN A 104 -3.75 -7.70 -4.15
N PHE A 105 -4.39 -7.95 -5.28
CA PHE A 105 -4.25 -7.10 -6.45
C PHE A 105 -5.34 -6.03 -6.55
N VAL A 106 -5.03 -4.97 -7.29
CA VAL A 106 -5.96 -3.92 -7.70
C VAL A 106 -6.01 -3.85 -9.22
N ILE A 107 -7.21 -3.68 -9.76
CA ILE A 107 -7.39 -3.42 -11.18
C ILE A 107 -7.26 -1.91 -11.38
N LEU A 108 -6.24 -1.49 -12.13
CA LEU A 108 -5.96 -0.08 -12.37
C LEU A 108 -6.81 0.54 -13.48
N SER A 109 -7.57 -0.27 -14.22
CA SER A 109 -8.41 0.14 -15.36
C SER A 109 -7.74 1.17 -16.27
N ARG A 110 -7.10 0.73 -17.36
CA ARG A 110 -6.99 1.65 -18.49
C ARG A 110 -8.42 1.88 -18.98
N LEU A 111 -8.88 3.12 -18.81
CA LEU A 111 -9.95 3.76 -19.57
C LEU A 111 -9.86 3.31 -21.05
N GLY A 112 -10.47 2.17 -21.34
CA GLY A 112 -10.71 1.64 -22.67
C GLY A 112 -12.15 1.94 -23.00
N LEU A 113 -12.48 3.23 -23.03
CA LEU A 113 -13.70 3.78 -23.58
C LEU A 113 -13.67 3.48 -25.09
N LEU A 114 -14.00 2.24 -25.45
CA LEU A 114 -14.43 1.85 -26.78
C LEU A 114 -15.93 1.57 -26.67
N LEU A 115 -16.69 2.63 -26.36
CA LEU A 115 -18.07 2.71 -26.81
C LEU A 115 -17.98 2.88 -28.33
N ARG A 116 -18.41 1.84 -29.05
CA ARG A 116 -18.79 1.92 -30.46
C ARG A 116 -19.94 2.92 -30.63
#